data_AF-A0A2L2WQG6-F1
#
_entry.id   AF-A0A2L2WQG6-F1
#
_cell.length_a   1.000
_cell.length_b   1.000
_cell.length_c   1.000
_cell.angle_alpha   90.00
_cell.angle_beta   90.00
_cell.angle_gamma   90.00
#
_symmetry.space_group_name_H-M   'P 1'
#
loop_
_entity.id
_entity.type
_entity.pdbx_description
1 polymer ?
#
loop_
_entity_poly.entity_id
_entity_poly.type
_entity_poly.pdbx_seq_one_letter_code
_entity_poly.pdbx_strand_id
1 'polypeptide(L)'
;MNVMKWFIAPDGADQMYMLALAILVTDNLLIYVGVFGCLLTGLIYGLWTKWGFFKHKWIAAKWMLALVMILIGTFVIGPAVKGNVHELSGYVDNPQQYYDNAAVSSLWGLIQICLLLIVVFISVFKPWKNKKR
;
A
#
# COMPACT_ATOMS: atom_id res chain seq x y z
N MET A 1 11.08 2.29 3.52
CA MET A 1 10.70 3.69 3.77
C MET A 1 10.98 4.03 5.23
N ASN A 2 12.26 4.27 5.54
CA ASN A 2 12.83 4.51 6.88
C ASN A 2 12.70 5.96 7.37
N VAL A 3 11.83 6.77 6.77
CA VAL A 3 11.81 8.22 7.02
C VAL A 3 11.25 8.55 8.40
N MET A 4 10.32 7.74 8.93
CA MET A 4 9.69 7.97 10.23
C MET A 4 10.63 7.71 11.43
N LYS A 5 11.60 6.79 11.29
CA LYS A 5 12.60 6.48 12.34
C LYS A 5 13.51 7.67 12.68
N TRP A 6 13.70 8.62 11.76
CA TRP A 6 14.51 9.81 11.99
C TRP A 6 13.79 10.89 12.82
N PHE A 7 12.45 10.86 12.86
CA PHE A 7 11.66 11.84 13.60
C PHE A 7 11.13 11.30 14.92
N ILE A 8 10.83 10.00 14.98
CA ILE A 8 10.29 9.33 16.18
C ILE A 8 10.92 7.94 16.26
N ALA A 9 11.91 7.77 17.13
CA ALA A 9 12.36 6.47 17.60
C ALA A 9 11.63 6.20 18.92
N PRO A 10 10.64 5.29 18.94
CA PRO A 10 9.94 4.99 20.18
C PRO A 10 10.90 4.21 21.09
N ASP A 11 11.29 4.82 22.20
CA ASP A 11 12.20 4.23 23.19
C ASP A 11 11.44 3.46 24.29
N GLY A 12 10.12 3.69 24.41
CA GLY A 12 9.24 3.04 25.38
C GLY A 12 8.07 2.26 24.75
N ALA A 13 7.58 1.24 25.46
CA ALA A 13 6.47 0.40 25.04
C ALA A 13 5.19 1.21 24.70
N ASP A 14 4.90 2.24 25.50
CA ASP A 14 3.77 3.15 25.26
C ASP A 14 3.89 3.87 23.90
N GLN A 15 5.10 4.32 23.56
CA GLN A 15 5.36 5.03 22.30
C GLN A 15 5.28 4.08 21.11
N MET A 16 5.76 2.85 21.24
CA MET A 16 5.65 1.82 20.20
C MET A 16 4.19 1.47 19.92
N TYR A 17 3.39 1.30 20.98
CA TYR A 17 1.96 1.03 20.88
C TYR A 17 1.22 2.18 20.20
N MET A 18 1.45 3.43 20.64
CA MET A 18 0.81 4.61 20.06
C MET A 18 1.16 4.77 18.57
N LEU A 19 2.43 4.57 18.20
CA LEU A 19 2.86 4.66 16.81
C LEU A 19 2.25 3.53 15.95
N ALA A 20 2.23 2.29 16.46
CA ALA A 20 1.61 1.17 15.77
C ALA A 20 0.12 1.41 15.53
N LEU A 21 -0.59 1.92 16.54
CA LEU A 21 -2.00 2.23 16.46
C LEU A 21 -2.27 3.36 15.47
N ALA A 22 -1.46 4.42 15.47
CA ALA A 22 -1.56 5.50 14.49
C ALA A 22 -1.37 5.01 13.05
N ILE A 23 -0.40 4.11 12.82
CA ILE A 23 -0.16 3.50 11.51
C ILE A 23 -1.36 2.64 11.11
N LEU A 24 -1.88 1.80 12.01
CA LEU A 24 -3.04 0.95 11.74
C LEU A 24 -4.29 1.76 11.41
N VAL A 25 -4.56 2.82 12.16
CA VAL A 25 -5.70 3.72 11.91
C VAL A 25 -5.55 4.42 10.56
N THR A 26 -4.34 4.88 10.23
CA THR A 26 -4.04 5.51 8.94
C THR A 26 -4.22 4.52 7.78
N ASP A 27 -3.74 3.28 7.93
CA ASP A 27 -3.89 2.24 6.92
C ASP A 27 -5.37 1.90 6.67
N ASN A 28 -6.15 1.72 7.74
CA ASN A 28 -7.57 1.39 7.64
C ASN A 28 -8.43 2.55 7.11
N LEU A 29 -8.17 3.79 7.51
CA LEU A 29 -9.00 4.93 7.11
C LEU A 29 -8.58 5.52 5.77
N LEU A 30 -7.28 5.75 5.57
CA LEU A 30 -6.80 6.47 4.39
C LEU A 30 -6.49 5.50 3.24
N ILE A 31 -5.72 4.47 3.51
CA ILE A 31 -5.22 3.57 2.47
C ILE A 31 -6.35 2.63 2.00
N TYR A 32 -7.00 1.93 2.93
CA TYR A 32 -8.05 0.97 2.59
C TYR A 32 -9.22 1.64 1.88
N VAL A 33 -9.77 2.73 2.44
CA VAL A 33 -10.88 3.48 1.80
C VAL A 33 -10.46 4.03 0.43
N GLY A 34 -9.25 4.57 0.31
CA GLY A 34 -8.72 5.08 -0.95
C GLY A 34 -8.59 4.00 -2.03
N VAL A 35 -8.08 2.81 -1.67
CA VAL A 35 -7.98 1.66 -2.56
C VAL A 35 -9.35 1.21 -3.04
N PHE A 36 -10.33 1.07 -2.13
CA PHE A 36 -11.70 0.71 -2.48
C PHE A 36 -12.37 1.76 -3.38
N GLY A 37 -12.17 3.04 -3.10
CA GLY A 37 -12.66 4.14 -3.94
C GLY A 37 -12.09 4.08 -5.36
N CYS A 38 -10.77 3.88 -5.49
CA CYS A 38 -10.09 3.73 -6.78
C CYS A 38 -10.55 2.48 -7.55
N LEU A 39 -10.74 1.35 -6.86
CA LEU A 39 -11.26 0.12 -7.47
C LEU A 39 -12.69 0.31 -7.97
N LEU A 40 -13.57 0.86 -7.14
CA LEU A 40 -14.98 1.06 -7.48
C LEU A 40 -15.13 2.02 -8.65
N THR A 41 -14.46 3.17 -8.60
CA THR A 41 -14.49 4.15 -9.69
C THR A 41 -13.89 3.57 -10.97
N GLY A 42 -12.75 2.89 -10.89
CA GLY A 42 -12.14 2.21 -12.03
C GLY A 42 -13.06 1.15 -12.65
N LEU A 43 -13.78 0.39 -11.82
CA LEU A 43 -14.72 -0.65 -12.25
C LEU A 43 -15.95 -0.07 -12.93
N ILE A 44 -16.56 0.97 -12.33
CA ILE A 44 -17.66 1.72 -12.95
C ILE A 44 -17.23 2.26 -14.32
N TYR A 45 -16.07 2.93 -14.39
CA TYR A 45 -15.59 3.47 -15.66
C TYR A 45 -15.31 2.36 -16.69
N GLY A 46 -14.65 1.28 -16.30
CA GLY A 46 -14.26 0.26 -17.26
C GLY A 46 -15.40 -0.66 -17.73
N LEU A 47 -16.46 -0.83 -16.93
CA LEU A 47 -17.66 -1.60 -17.30
C LEU A 47 -18.68 -0.76 -18.06
N TRP A 48 -18.96 0.47 -17.61
CA TRP A 48 -20.05 1.27 -18.17
C TRP A 48 -19.64 2.18 -19.33
N THR A 49 -18.34 2.46 -19.52
CA THR A 49 -17.91 3.31 -20.63
C THR A 49 -17.32 2.50 -21.78
N LYS A 50 -17.41 3.04 -23.00
CA LYS A 50 -16.85 2.46 -24.25
C LYS A 50 -15.32 2.29 -24.24
N TRP A 51 -14.66 2.69 -23.15
CA TRP A 51 -13.23 2.52 -22.97
C TRP A 51 -12.83 1.05 -22.80
N GLY A 52 -13.60 0.26 -22.05
CA GLY A 52 -13.38 -1.18 -21.85
C GLY A 52 -12.03 -1.55 -21.22
N PHE A 53 -12.04 -2.42 -20.19
CA PHE A 53 -10.83 -2.84 -19.47
C PHE A 53 -9.71 -3.42 -20.36
N PHE A 54 -10.08 -4.22 -21.37
CA PHE A 54 -9.13 -4.95 -22.21
C PHE A 54 -8.92 -4.35 -23.59
N LYS A 55 -9.62 -3.26 -23.91
CA LYS A 55 -9.54 -2.62 -25.24
C LYS A 55 -8.17 -1.97 -25.48
N HIS A 56 -7.50 -1.58 -24.40
CA HIS A 56 -6.19 -0.94 -24.44
C HIS A 56 -5.21 -1.68 -23.53
N LYS A 57 -4.14 -2.23 -24.10
CA LYS A 57 -3.11 -2.98 -23.37
C LYS A 57 -2.51 -2.20 -22.19
N TRP A 58 -2.39 -0.88 -22.32
CA TRP A 58 -1.90 -0.02 -21.23
C TRP A 58 -2.87 0.07 -20.04
N ILE A 59 -4.19 -0.05 -20.27
CA ILE A 59 -5.20 -0.07 -19.19
C ILE A 59 -5.13 -1.40 -18.46
N ALA A 60 -5.05 -2.51 -19.19
CA ALA A 60 -4.91 -3.84 -18.61
C ALA A 60 -3.63 -3.95 -17.75
N ALA A 61 -2.50 -3.39 -18.21
CA ALA A 61 -1.27 -3.36 -17.43
C ALA A 61 -1.41 -2.60 -16.10
N LYS A 62 -2.10 -1.46 -16.10
CA LYS A 62 -2.38 -0.71 -14.86
C LYS A 62 -3.26 -1.50 -13.90
N TRP A 63 -4.27 -2.18 -14.42
CA TRP A 63 -5.14 -3.02 -13.60
C TRP A 63 -4.40 -4.20 -12.98
N MET A 64 -3.52 -4.85 -13.73
CA MET A 64 -2.68 -5.91 -13.20
C MET A 64 -1.76 -5.38 -12.09
N LEU A 65 -1.11 -4.22 -12.30
CA LEU A 65 -0.27 -3.59 -11.28
C LEU A 65 -1.06 -3.19 -10.03
N ALA A 66 -2.25 -2.61 -10.21
CA ALA A 66 -3.12 -2.25 -9.10
C ALA A 66 -3.52 -3.49 -8.27
N LEU A 67 -3.90 -4.59 -8.93
CA LEU A 67 -4.22 -5.85 -8.25
C LEU A 67 -3.02 -6.41 -7.47
N VAL A 68 -1.82 -6.41 -8.07
CA VAL A 68 -0.59 -6.86 -7.40
C VAL A 68 -0.33 -6.01 -6.15
N MET A 69 -0.49 -4.69 -6.24
CA MET A 69 -0.31 -3.80 -5.09
C MET A 69 -1.33 -4.04 -3.98
N ILE A 70 -2.59 -4.30 -4.33
CA ILE A 70 -3.64 -4.64 -3.36
C ILE A 70 -3.31 -5.94 -2.64
N LEU A 71 -2.83 -6.96 -3.37
CA LEU A 71 -2.43 -8.24 -2.80
C LEU A 71 -1.25 -8.07 -1.83
N ILE A 72 -0.21 -7.33 -2.21
CA ILE A 72 0.92 -7.03 -1.34
C ILE A 72 0.46 -6.29 -0.08
N GLY A 73 -0.36 -5.25 -0.24
CA GLY A 73 -0.89 -4.48 0.87
C GLY A 73 -1.69 -5.35 1.84
N THR A 74 -2.55 -6.21 1.32
CA THR A 74 -3.47 -7.03 2.14
C THR A 74 -2.77 -8.20 2.81
N PHE A 75 -1.87 -8.90 2.11
CA PHE A 75 -1.27 -10.15 2.60
C PHE A 75 0.10 -9.99 3.25
N VAL A 76 0.81 -8.87 3.00
CA VAL A 76 2.16 -8.66 3.53
C VAL A 76 2.18 -7.50 4.52
N ILE A 77 1.73 -6.32 4.10
CA ILE A 77 1.77 -5.12 4.95
C ILE A 77 0.69 -5.19 6.03
N GLY A 78 -0.53 -5.59 5.69
CA GLY A 78 -1.66 -5.68 6.61
C GLY A 78 -1.38 -6.52 7.85
N PRO A 79 -0.87 -7.77 7.73
CA PRO A 79 -0.49 -8.59 8.87
C PRO A 79 0.66 -7.99 9.68
N ALA A 80 1.66 -7.38 9.04
CA ALA A 80 2.78 -6.75 9.74
C ALA A 80 2.33 -5.53 10.56
N VAL A 81 1.44 -4.69 10.03
CA VAL A 81 0.89 -3.53 10.74
C VAL A 81 -0.03 -3.97 11.88
N LYS A 82 -0.93 -4.92 11.65
CA LYS A 82 -1.84 -5.45 12.69
C LYS A 82 -1.11 -6.19 13.79
N GLY A 83 -0.08 -6.97 13.44
CA GLY A 83 0.76 -7.70 14.40
C GLY A 83 1.56 -6.78 15.34
N ASN A 84 1.72 -5.51 14.97
CA ASN A 84 2.37 -4.50 15.80
C ASN A 84 1.45 -3.82 16.80
N VAL A 85 0.15 -4.10 16.82
CA VAL A 85 -0.79 -3.57 17.82
C VAL A 85 -1.18 -4.70 18.76
N HIS A 86 -0.57 -4.74 19.94
CA HIS A 86 -0.82 -5.75 20.97
C HIS A 86 -0.63 -5.14 22.37
N GLU A 87 -0.74 -5.95 23.42
CA GLU A 87 -0.61 -5.49 24.82
C GLU A 87 0.79 -4.91 25.10
N LEU A 88 0.85 -3.95 26.04
CA LEU A 88 2.09 -3.25 26.41
C LEU A 88 3.23 -4.18 26.86
N SER A 89 2.88 -5.26 27.57
CA SER A 89 3.82 -6.32 27.99
C SER A 89 4.57 -6.94 26.80
N GLY A 90 3.90 -7.13 25.66
CA GLY A 90 4.50 -7.75 24.48
C GLY A 90 5.67 -6.94 23.89
N TYR A 91 5.66 -5.62 24.02
CA TYR A 91 6.79 -4.77 23.57
C TYR A 91 7.99 -4.85 24.51
N VAL A 92 7.77 -5.18 25.79
CA VAL A 92 8.85 -5.37 26.77
C VAL A 92 9.44 -6.77 26.62
N ASP A 93 8.58 -7.77 26.46
CA ASP A 93 8.97 -9.18 26.36
C ASP A 93 9.65 -9.50 25.02
N ASN A 94 9.20 -8.90 23.93
CA ASN A 94 9.76 -9.12 22.59
C ASN A 94 9.77 -7.84 21.73
N PRO A 95 10.62 -6.86 22.06
CA PRO A 95 10.73 -5.62 21.28
C PRO A 95 11.19 -5.87 19.83
N GLN A 96 11.90 -6.97 19.56
CA GLN A 96 12.41 -7.28 18.22
C GLN A 96 11.28 -7.52 17.22
N GLN A 97 10.19 -8.16 17.64
CA GLN A 97 9.03 -8.42 16.79
C GLN A 97 8.45 -7.13 16.20
N TYR A 98 8.41 -6.05 16.99
CA TYR A 98 7.96 -4.74 16.52
C TYR A 98 8.83 -4.22 15.38
N TYR A 99 10.16 -4.29 15.56
CA TYR A 99 11.12 -3.81 14.58
C TYR A 99 11.13 -4.63 13.29
N ASP A 100 10.95 -5.94 13.38
CA ASP A 100 10.89 -6.84 12.22
C ASP A 100 9.66 -6.53 11.36
N ASN A 101 8.48 -6.44 12.00
CA ASN A 101 7.24 -6.06 11.33
C ASN A 101 7.30 -4.64 10.75
N ALA A 102 7.91 -3.70 11.47
CA ALA A 102 8.13 -2.34 10.98
C ALA A 102 9.09 -2.31 9.77
N ALA A 103 10.13 -3.16 9.77
CA ALA A 103 11.06 -3.29 8.65
C ALA A 103 10.38 -3.88 7.41
N VAL A 104 9.56 -4.92 7.58
CA VAL A 104 8.73 -5.50 6.50
C VAL A 104 7.80 -4.44 5.92
N SER A 105 7.02 -3.76 6.77
CA SER A 105 6.09 -2.69 6.34
C SER A 105 6.81 -1.55 5.62
N SER A 106 7.99 -1.15 6.11
CA SER A 106 8.82 -0.11 5.53
C SER A 106 9.35 -0.50 4.15
N LEU A 107 9.88 -1.72 4.00
CA LEU A 107 10.43 -2.20 2.73
C LEU A 107 9.34 -2.32 1.67
N TRP A 108 8.25 -3.00 1.99
CA TRP A 108 7.13 -3.20 1.07
C TRP A 108 6.41 -1.90 0.75
N GLY A 109 6.28 -0.99 1.72
CA GLY A 109 5.76 0.36 1.46
C GLY A 109 6.62 1.15 0.46
N LEU A 110 7.95 1.01 0.51
CA LEU A 110 8.84 1.65 -0.49
C LEU A 110 8.64 1.05 -1.88
N ILE A 111 8.57 -0.28 -1.96
CA ILE A 111 8.28 -0.99 -3.22
C ILE A 111 6.93 -0.52 -3.79
N GLN A 112 5.92 -0.35 -2.94
CA GLN A 112 4.59 0.09 -3.34
C GLN A 112 4.60 1.53 -3.90
N ILE A 113 5.40 2.43 -3.34
CA ILE A 113 5.60 3.78 -3.90
C ILE A 113 6.28 3.70 -5.27
N CYS A 114 7.31 2.86 -5.43
CA CYS A 114 7.94 2.66 -6.72
C CYS A 114 6.94 2.12 -7.76
N LEU A 115 6.08 1.18 -7.38
CA LEU A 115 5.01 0.66 -8.25
C LEU A 115 4.00 1.75 -8.61
N LEU A 116 3.61 2.62 -7.67
CA LEU A 116 2.75 3.78 -7.96
C LEU A 116 3.39 4.71 -9.00
N LEU A 117 4.69 5.00 -8.86
CA LEU A 117 5.41 5.84 -9.83
C LEU A 117 5.43 5.19 -11.21
N ILE A 118 5.58 3.87 -11.30
CA ILE A 118 5.47 3.13 -12.58
C ILE A 118 4.06 3.26 -13.15
N VAL A 119 3.02 3.11 -12.34
CA VAL A 119 1.62 3.30 -12.78
C VAL A 119 1.39 4.72 -13.29
N VAL A 120 1.93 5.74 -12.62
CA VAL A 120 1.89 7.14 -13.07
C VAL A 120 2.64 7.31 -14.39
N PHE A 121 3.83 6.73 -14.53
CA PHE A 121 4.59 6.77 -15.78
C PHE A 121 3.80 6.15 -16.96
N ILE A 122 3.22 4.96 -16.76
CA ILE A 122 2.34 4.31 -17.76
C ILE A 122 1.13 5.20 -18.07
N SER A 123 0.63 5.96 -17.08
CA SER A 123 -0.49 6.89 -17.24
C SER A 123 -0.19 8.05 -18.17
N VAL A 124 1.00 8.62 -18.05
CA VAL A 124 1.44 9.78 -18.83
C VAL A 124 1.84 9.36 -20.24
N PHE A 125 2.76 8.41 -20.37
CA PHE A 125 3.38 8.08 -21.67
C PHE A 125 2.56 7.12 -22.52
N LYS A 126 1.66 6.32 -21.92
CA LYS A 126 0.78 5.37 -22.61
C LYS A 126 1.52 4.52 -23.68
N PRO A 127 2.59 3.81 -23.32
CA PRO A 127 3.52 3.22 -24.29
C PRO A 127 2.89 2.17 -25.23
N TRP A 128 1.72 1.62 -24.90
CA TRP A 128 0.98 0.67 -25.74
C TRP A 128 -0.27 1.28 -26.42
N LYS A 129 -0.27 2.58 -26.69
CA LYS A 129 -1.32 3.19 -27.52
C LYS A 129 -1.06 2.79 -28.97
N ASN A 130 -1.87 1.89 -29.52
CA ASN A 130 -1.81 1.53 -30.94
C ASN A 130 -1.87 2.82 -31.78
N LYS A 131 -0.82 3.09 -32.58
CA LYS A 131 -0.91 4.08 -33.65
C LYS A 131 -1.98 3.59 -34.61
N LYS A 132 -3.02 4.41 -34.86
CA LYS A 132 -3.88 4.18 -36.02
C LYS A 132 -2.96 4.18 -37.24
N ARG A 133 -2.90 3.05 -37.93
CA ARG A 133 -2.36 2.97 -39.28
C ARG A 133 -3.40 3.53 -40.24
#